data_AF-A0A261GUW9-F1
#
_entry.id   AF-A0A261GUW9-F1
#
_cell.length_a   1.000
_cell.length_b   1.000
_cell.length_c   1.000
_cell.angle_alpha   90.00
_cell.angle_beta   90.00
_cell.angle_gamma   90.00
#
_symmetry.space_group_name_H-M   'P 1'
#
loop_
_entity.id
_entity.type
_entity.pdbx_description
1 polymer ?
#
loop_
_entity_poly.entity_id
_entity_poly.type
_entity_poly.pdbx_seq_one_letter_code
_entity_poly.pdbx_strand_id
1 'polypeptide(L)'
;MTDLTQSRRQFLRLSLLTPFAISASSAYLNGCAATTSQPAKPDSPAQYYFLDEEAADFWRAVLAVIVSREFHPSTLSNEEIERSIARIDDGIRHFSPANREKMGDLFNILSITLTRGLTTGVWRSWPNADNDDIRAFLDSWRDSSFQTFNQGFIALVQLGALTYYGASENWAKSGYPGPPQALKDALPQFNQEVAG
;
A
#
# COMPACT_ATOMS: atom_id res chain seq x y z
N MET A 1 -7.05 -58.02 21.01
CA MET A 1 -6.15 -56.87 20.74
C MET A 1 -6.33 -56.51 19.27
N THR A 2 -7.40 -55.79 18.92
CA THR A 2 -7.42 -54.32 18.71
C THR A 2 -6.38 -53.84 17.70
N ASP A 3 -6.65 -53.05 16.67
CA ASP A 3 -7.86 -52.69 15.91
C ASP A 3 -7.35 -51.80 14.75
N LEU A 4 -8.14 -51.70 13.67
CA LEU A 4 -8.16 -50.58 12.71
C LEU A 4 -6.99 -50.42 11.71
N THR A 5 -7.03 -51.21 10.63
CA THR A 5 -6.59 -50.77 9.30
C THR A 5 -7.49 -49.61 8.83
N GLN A 6 -7.10 -48.38 9.18
CA GLN A 6 -7.90 -47.19 8.92
C GLN A 6 -7.80 -46.73 7.47
N SER A 7 -8.90 -46.98 6.77
CA SER A 7 -9.28 -46.59 5.41
C SER A 7 -8.92 -45.15 5.03
N ARG A 8 -7.83 -44.99 4.25
CA ARG A 8 -7.42 -43.71 3.64
C ARG A 8 -8.21 -43.34 2.37
N ARG A 9 -9.30 -44.04 2.06
CA ARG A 9 -10.11 -43.83 0.83
C ARG A 9 -11.61 -43.63 1.07
N GLN A 10 -12.02 -43.43 2.32
CA GLN A 10 -13.43 -43.16 2.67
C GLN A 10 -13.76 -41.70 2.95
N PHE A 11 -12.81 -40.77 2.84
CA PHE A 11 -13.06 -39.33 3.05
C PHE A 11 -13.52 -38.55 1.82
N LEU A 12 -13.84 -39.23 0.71
CA LEU A 12 -14.42 -38.60 -0.49
C LEU A 12 -15.81 -39.16 -0.85
N ARG A 13 -16.57 -39.59 0.15
CA ARG A 13 -17.98 -39.94 -0.03
C ARG A 13 -18.82 -39.22 1.01
N LEU A 14 -19.40 -38.09 0.60
CA LEU A 14 -20.66 -37.46 1.00
C LEU A 14 -20.52 -35.93 1.11
N SER A 15 -20.40 -35.25 -0.02
CA SER A 15 -21.03 -33.94 -0.18
C SER A 15 -22.29 -34.16 -1.03
N LEU A 16 -23.35 -34.60 -0.35
CA LEU A 16 -24.69 -34.72 -0.90
C LEU A 16 -25.25 -33.33 -1.18
N LEU A 17 -25.47 -33.07 -2.46
CA LEU A 17 -26.56 -32.30 -3.07
C LEU A 17 -27.52 -31.58 -2.10
N THR A 18 -27.33 -30.26 -1.92
CA THR A 18 -28.39 -29.36 -1.43
C THR A 18 -28.90 -28.50 -2.59
N PRO A 19 -30.06 -28.79 -3.19
CA PRO A 19 -30.75 -27.83 -4.02
C PRO A 19 -31.52 -26.86 -3.13
N PHE A 20 -30.98 -25.65 -2.91
CA PHE A 20 -31.85 -24.52 -2.54
C PHE A 20 -32.54 -24.05 -3.82
N ALA A 21 -33.85 -24.29 -3.88
CA ALA A 21 -34.72 -23.69 -4.88
C ALA A 21 -34.81 -22.18 -4.60
N ILE A 22 -34.00 -21.38 -5.30
CA ILE A 22 -34.19 -19.93 -5.33
C ILE A 22 -35.33 -19.68 -6.31
N SER A 23 -36.52 -19.46 -5.77
CA SER A 23 -37.63 -18.88 -6.52
C SER A 23 -37.21 -17.52 -7.05
N ALA A 24 -37.18 -17.40 -8.38
CA ALA A 24 -36.95 -16.16 -9.08
C ALA A 24 -38.07 -15.16 -8.75
N SER A 25 -37.82 -14.28 -7.79
CA SER A 25 -38.36 -12.92 -7.85
C SER A 25 -37.27 -12.07 -8.46
N SER A 26 -37.40 -11.78 -9.75
CA SER A 26 -36.67 -10.74 -10.44
C SER A 26 -37.09 -9.38 -9.87
N ALA A 27 -36.65 -9.09 -8.65
CA ALA A 27 -36.48 -7.73 -8.22
C ALA A 27 -35.25 -7.23 -8.97
N TYR A 28 -35.48 -6.31 -9.89
CA TYR A 28 -34.43 -5.58 -10.58
C TYR A 28 -33.43 -5.06 -9.54
N LEU A 29 -32.30 -5.75 -9.37
CA LEU A 29 -31.09 -5.16 -8.83
C LEU A 29 -30.53 -4.22 -9.90
N ASN A 30 -31.29 -3.18 -10.22
CA ASN A 30 -30.72 -1.88 -10.53
C ASN A 30 -30.18 -1.30 -9.22
N GLY A 31 -29.24 -2.03 -8.62
CA GLY A 31 -28.39 -1.56 -7.55
C GLY A 31 -27.36 -0.67 -8.18
N CYS A 32 -27.82 0.54 -8.51
CA CYS A 32 -27.07 1.76 -8.74
C CYS A 32 -25.57 1.54 -8.95
N ALA A 33 -25.19 1.26 -10.19
CA ALA A 33 -24.17 2.10 -10.79
C ALA A 33 -24.73 3.53 -10.80
N ALA A 34 -24.73 4.17 -9.62
CA ALA A 34 -24.50 5.58 -9.58
C ALA A 34 -23.08 5.69 -10.15
N THR A 35 -23.01 5.85 -11.48
CA THR A 35 -22.18 6.92 -12.01
C THR A 35 -22.66 8.16 -11.27
N THR A 36 -22.14 8.34 -10.06
CA THR A 36 -21.80 9.66 -9.60
C THR A 36 -20.93 10.14 -10.74
N SER A 37 -21.52 10.96 -11.61
CA SER A 37 -20.77 11.95 -12.33
C SER A 37 -20.00 12.66 -11.24
N GLN A 38 -18.78 12.19 -11.01
CA GLN A 38 -17.83 12.80 -10.13
C GLN A 38 -17.83 14.25 -10.60
N PRO A 39 -18.22 15.23 -9.76
CA PRO A 39 -17.94 16.61 -10.12
C PRO A 39 -16.46 16.61 -10.46
N ALA A 40 -16.12 17.08 -11.68
CA ALA A 40 -14.75 17.06 -12.18
C ALA A 40 -13.83 17.44 -11.01
N LYS A 41 -13.11 16.44 -10.49
CA LYS A 41 -12.18 16.62 -9.39
C LYS A 41 -11.25 17.73 -9.87
N PRO A 42 -11.09 18.81 -9.10
CA PRO A 42 -10.28 19.94 -9.55
C PRO A 42 -8.93 19.34 -9.95
N ASP A 43 -8.52 19.62 -11.20
CA ASP A 43 -7.31 19.13 -11.86
C ASP A 43 -6.34 18.49 -10.86
N SER A 44 -6.35 17.15 -10.75
CA SER A 44 -5.34 16.45 -9.96
C SER A 44 -3.99 16.86 -10.55
N PRO A 45 -3.16 17.67 -9.86
CA PRO A 45 -2.01 18.30 -10.47
C PRO A 45 -0.85 17.31 -10.69
N ALA A 46 -1.00 16.06 -10.26
CA ALA A 46 -0.04 14.99 -10.45
C ALA A 46 -0.67 13.85 -11.26
N GLN A 47 -0.32 13.79 -12.55
CA GLN A 47 -0.57 12.60 -13.36
C GLN A 47 0.49 11.56 -13.00
N TYR A 48 0.14 10.57 -12.17
CA TYR A 48 0.99 9.42 -11.88
C TYR A 48 1.01 8.47 -13.08
N TYR A 49 2.11 7.73 -13.25
CA TYR A 49 2.28 6.76 -14.34
C TYR A 49 1.89 5.34 -13.92
N PHE A 50 2.22 4.94 -12.70
CA PHE A 50 1.97 3.62 -12.14
C PHE A 50 0.85 3.63 -11.09
N LEU A 51 0.82 4.62 -10.21
CA LEU A 51 -0.19 4.71 -9.14
C LEU A 51 -1.53 5.20 -9.69
N ASP A 52 -2.61 4.49 -9.37
CA ASP A 52 -3.98 4.99 -9.55
C ASP A 52 -4.39 5.89 -8.37
N GLU A 53 -5.62 6.43 -8.39
CA GLU A 53 -6.09 7.32 -7.33
C GLU A 53 -6.20 6.59 -5.98
N GLU A 54 -6.70 5.35 -5.94
CA GLU A 54 -6.77 4.57 -4.71
C GLU A 54 -5.39 4.25 -4.11
N ALA A 55 -4.40 3.92 -4.93
CA ALA A 55 -3.02 3.68 -4.48
C ALA A 55 -2.36 4.98 -4.02
N ALA A 56 -2.64 6.11 -4.67
CA ALA A 56 -2.18 7.41 -4.19
C ALA A 56 -2.82 7.77 -2.84
N ASP A 57 -4.11 7.51 -2.65
CA ASP A 57 -4.81 7.71 -1.36
C ASP A 57 -4.27 6.80 -0.25
N PHE A 58 -3.90 5.56 -0.59
CA PHE A 58 -3.16 4.68 0.31
C PHE A 58 -1.85 5.33 0.76
N TRP A 59 -1.04 5.85 -0.18
CA TRP A 59 0.23 6.49 0.18
C TRP A 59 0.04 7.79 0.96
N ARG A 60 -0.99 8.60 0.68
CA ARG A 60 -1.31 9.80 1.48
C ARG A 60 -1.51 9.44 2.96
N ALA A 61 -2.23 8.35 3.21
CA ALA A 61 -2.51 7.87 4.56
C ALA A 61 -1.27 7.25 5.22
N VAL A 62 -0.54 6.41 4.48
CA VAL A 62 0.56 5.60 5.02
C VAL A 62 1.87 6.39 5.17
N LEU A 63 2.18 7.30 4.25
CA LEU A 63 3.44 8.05 4.26
C LEU A 63 3.56 8.90 5.53
N ALA A 64 2.48 9.54 5.96
CA ALA A 64 2.42 10.29 7.20
C ALA A 64 2.79 9.43 8.41
N VAL A 65 2.31 8.18 8.46
CA VAL A 65 2.62 7.24 9.53
C VAL A 65 4.05 6.72 9.46
N ILE A 66 4.56 6.40 8.27
CA ILE A 66 5.95 5.91 8.09
C ILE A 66 6.95 6.98 8.54
N VAL A 67 6.77 8.23 8.08
CA VAL A 67 7.73 9.31 8.37
C VAL A 67 7.61 9.82 9.80
N SER A 68 6.40 9.93 10.35
CA SER A 68 6.20 10.38 11.73
C SER A 68 6.71 9.40 12.79
N ARG A 69 6.96 8.14 12.42
CA ARG A 69 7.41 7.09 13.35
C ARG A 69 8.80 7.38 13.94
N GLU A 70 9.66 8.09 13.23
CA GLU A 70 11.08 8.18 13.60
C GLU A 70 11.54 9.58 14.03
N PHE A 71 10.99 10.68 13.48
CA PHE A 71 11.54 12.02 13.75
C PHE A 71 10.47 13.13 13.75
N HIS A 72 10.36 13.81 14.91
CA HIS A 72 9.64 15.05 15.20
C HIS A 72 8.09 15.08 15.08
N PRO A 73 7.39 15.84 15.95
CA PRO A 73 5.95 16.07 15.88
C PRO A 73 5.53 17.04 14.76
N SER A 74 6.43 17.43 13.86
CA SER A 74 6.08 18.28 12.72
C SER A 74 5.22 17.49 11.74
N THR A 75 3.95 17.86 11.65
CA THR A 75 3.02 17.35 10.64
C THR A 75 3.57 17.64 9.25
N LEU A 76 3.73 16.61 8.42
CA LEU A 76 4.05 16.78 7.00
C LEU A 76 2.99 17.68 6.35
N SER A 77 3.43 18.68 5.58
CA SER A 77 2.49 19.44 4.75
C SER A 77 1.97 18.56 3.61
N ASN A 78 0.76 18.86 3.13
CA ASN A 78 0.18 18.14 2.00
C ASN A 78 1.09 18.19 0.76
N GLU A 79 1.76 19.31 0.52
CA GLU A 79 2.67 19.46 -0.62
C GLU A 79 3.88 18.50 -0.55
N GLU A 80 4.44 18.29 0.66
CA GLU A 80 5.52 17.33 0.86
C GLU A 80 5.06 15.89 0.65
N ILE A 81 3.83 15.58 1.07
CA ILE A 81 3.23 14.26 0.84
C ILE A 81 3.08 14.03 -0.67
N GLU A 82 2.48 14.97 -1.40
CA GLU A 82 2.30 14.84 -2.85
C GLU A 82 3.63 14.71 -3.61
N ARG A 83 4.64 15.51 -3.26
CA ARG A 83 6.00 15.39 -3.84
C ARG A 83 6.61 14.02 -3.57
N SER A 84 6.42 13.48 -2.37
CA SER A 84 6.92 12.15 -2.01
C SER A 84 6.18 11.04 -2.77
N ILE A 85 4.86 11.17 -2.97
CA ILE A 85 4.07 10.22 -3.78
C ILE A 85 4.52 10.24 -5.24
N ALA A 86 4.79 11.42 -5.81
CA ALA A 86 5.34 11.52 -7.17
C ALA A 86 6.69 10.78 -7.30
N ARG A 87 7.57 10.91 -6.31
CA ARG A 87 8.84 10.16 -6.24
C ARG A 87 8.65 8.66 -6.05
N ILE A 88 7.63 8.25 -5.30
CA ILE A 88 7.25 6.84 -5.17
C ILE A 88 6.82 6.29 -6.53
N ASP A 89 5.95 7.01 -7.24
CA ASP A 89 5.52 6.64 -8.59
C ASP A 89 6.71 6.46 -9.53
N ASP A 90 7.61 7.43 -9.56
CA ASP A 90 8.81 7.38 -10.40
C ASP A 90 9.80 6.29 -9.96
N GLY A 91 9.98 6.09 -8.65
CA GLY A 91 10.78 5.01 -8.09
C GLY A 91 10.30 3.63 -8.52
N ILE A 92 8.98 3.41 -8.58
CA ILE A 92 8.40 2.14 -9.05
C ILE A 92 8.70 1.90 -10.54
N ARG A 93 8.87 2.94 -11.37
CA ARG A 93 9.20 2.78 -12.81
C ARG A 93 10.54 2.07 -13.01
N HIS A 94 11.45 2.21 -12.06
CA HIS A 94 12.77 1.60 -12.09
C HIS A 94 12.76 0.13 -11.66
N PHE A 95 11.63 -0.40 -11.19
CA PHE A 95 11.52 -1.81 -10.82
C PHE A 95 11.46 -2.70 -12.07
N SER A 96 11.97 -3.94 -11.91
CA SER A 96 11.79 -4.98 -12.92
C SER A 96 10.29 -5.20 -13.21
N PRO A 97 9.90 -5.64 -14.42
CA PRO A 97 8.49 -5.86 -14.74
C PRO A 97 7.75 -6.75 -13.72
N ALA A 98 8.39 -7.83 -13.27
CA ALA A 98 7.83 -8.74 -12.27
C ALA A 98 7.62 -8.08 -10.89
N ASN A 99 8.48 -7.13 -10.49
CA ASN A 99 8.31 -6.41 -9.23
C ASN A 99 7.25 -5.31 -9.34
N ARG A 100 7.09 -4.68 -10.51
CA ARG A 100 5.99 -3.75 -10.76
C ARG A 100 4.63 -4.46 -10.70
N GLU A 101 4.52 -5.63 -11.31
CA GLU A 101 3.30 -6.45 -11.25
C GLU A 101 2.92 -6.79 -9.80
N LYS A 102 3.88 -7.29 -9.01
CA LYS A 102 3.66 -7.57 -7.58
C LYS A 102 3.22 -6.35 -6.78
N MET A 103 3.76 -5.18 -7.10
CA MET A 103 3.35 -3.93 -6.45
C MET A 103 1.91 -3.56 -6.84
N GLY A 104 1.53 -3.78 -8.10
CA GLY A 104 0.16 -3.60 -8.57
C GLY A 104 -0.81 -4.55 -7.88
N ASP A 105 -0.45 -5.84 -7.77
CA ASP A 105 -1.24 -6.85 -7.06
C ASP A 105 -1.44 -6.48 -5.59
N LEU A 106 -0.39 -5.98 -4.94
CA LEU A 106 -0.45 -5.48 -3.57
C LEU A 106 -1.50 -4.36 -3.44
N PHE A 107 -1.41 -3.32 -4.27
CA PHE A 107 -2.36 -2.20 -4.22
C PHE A 107 -3.79 -2.63 -4.58
N ASN A 108 -3.96 -3.55 -5.52
CA ASN A 108 -5.27 -4.11 -5.87
C ASN A 108 -5.92 -4.86 -4.70
N ILE A 109 -5.15 -5.64 -3.95
CA ILE A 109 -5.64 -6.31 -2.73
C ILE A 109 -6.04 -5.27 -1.65
N LEU A 110 -5.32 -4.15 -1.59
CA LEU A 110 -5.56 -3.09 -0.61
C LEU A 110 -6.68 -2.12 -1.01
N SER A 111 -7.08 -2.06 -2.28
CA SER A 111 -8.17 -1.21 -2.76
C SER A 111 -9.55 -1.80 -2.43
N ILE A 112 -9.69 -3.12 -2.50
CA ILE A 112 -10.94 -3.83 -2.22
C ILE A 112 -11.20 -3.90 -0.71
N THR A 113 -12.34 -3.38 -0.26
CA THR A 113 -12.68 -3.27 1.19
C THR A 113 -12.60 -4.59 1.95
N LEU A 114 -13.08 -5.69 1.38
CA LEU A 114 -13.07 -6.99 2.06
C LEU A 114 -11.65 -7.51 2.28
N THR A 115 -10.83 -7.51 1.22
CA THR A 115 -9.45 -7.97 1.32
C THR A 115 -8.60 -7.02 2.14
N ARG A 116 -8.79 -5.70 2.01
CA ARG A 116 -8.15 -4.70 2.90
C ARG A 116 -8.47 -4.99 4.36
N GLY A 117 -9.75 -5.09 4.72
CA GLY A 117 -10.17 -5.33 6.10
C GLY A 117 -9.63 -6.64 6.67
N LEU A 118 -9.65 -7.72 5.89
CA LEU A 118 -9.14 -9.03 6.33
C LEU A 118 -7.61 -9.09 6.44
N THR A 119 -6.89 -8.43 5.53
CA THR A 119 -5.43 -8.50 5.50
C THR A 119 -4.77 -7.46 6.40
N THR A 120 -5.40 -6.30 6.61
CA THR A 120 -4.80 -5.17 7.34
C THR A 120 -5.51 -4.84 8.65
N GLY A 121 -6.76 -5.29 8.84
CA GLY A 121 -7.64 -4.84 9.92
C GLY A 121 -8.32 -3.49 9.64
N VAL A 122 -7.96 -2.79 8.57
CA VAL A 122 -8.48 -1.45 8.22
C VAL A 122 -9.70 -1.58 7.31
N TRP A 123 -10.90 -1.40 7.87
CA TRP A 123 -12.16 -1.49 7.12
C TRP A 123 -12.56 -0.19 6.43
N ARG A 124 -12.13 0.95 6.98
CA ARG A 124 -12.38 2.27 6.39
C ARG A 124 -11.63 2.42 5.07
N SER A 125 -12.08 3.34 4.21
CA SER A 125 -11.28 3.76 3.06
C SER A 125 -10.01 4.45 3.54
N TRP A 126 -8.94 4.41 2.75
CA TRP A 126 -7.64 5.00 3.14
C TRP A 126 -7.71 6.47 3.56
N PRO A 127 -8.46 7.36 2.87
CA PRO A 127 -8.62 8.76 3.29
C PRO A 127 -9.29 8.95 4.67
N ASN A 128 -10.01 7.93 5.15
CA ASN A 128 -10.77 7.94 6.40
C ASN A 128 -10.19 7.01 7.47
N ALA A 129 -9.06 6.35 7.19
CA ALA A 129 -8.38 5.48 8.13
C ALA A 129 -7.66 6.32 9.19
N ASP A 130 -7.73 5.89 10.46
CA ASP A 130 -6.99 6.55 11.52
C ASP A 130 -5.50 6.20 11.43
N ASN A 131 -4.63 7.12 11.86
CA ASN A 131 -3.21 6.85 11.97
C ASN A 131 -2.92 5.65 12.90
N ASP A 132 -3.72 5.45 13.95
CA ASP A 132 -3.55 4.30 14.85
C ASP A 132 -3.92 2.97 14.17
N ASP A 133 -4.98 2.94 13.35
CA ASP A 133 -5.36 1.78 12.56
C ASP A 133 -4.25 1.43 11.56
N ILE A 134 -3.66 2.43 10.91
CA ILE A 134 -2.56 2.25 9.96
C ILE A 134 -1.29 1.76 10.67
N ARG A 135 -0.98 2.26 11.87
CA ARG A 135 0.13 1.76 12.69
C ARG A 135 -0.06 0.29 13.05
N ALA A 136 -1.25 -0.07 13.53
CA ALA A 136 -1.59 -1.44 13.88
C ALA A 136 -1.49 -2.37 12.65
N PHE A 137 -1.96 -1.91 11.49
CA PHE A 137 -1.78 -2.60 10.21
C PHE A 137 -0.29 -2.85 9.91
N LEU A 138 0.54 -1.82 9.89
CA LEU A 138 1.96 -1.95 9.58
C LEU A 138 2.69 -2.87 10.55
N ASP A 139 2.41 -2.76 11.85
CA ASP A 139 3.00 -3.63 12.87
C ASP A 139 2.51 -5.08 12.73
N SER A 140 1.24 -5.32 12.39
CA SER A 140 0.72 -6.67 12.13
C SER A 140 1.39 -7.34 10.94
N TRP A 141 1.69 -6.57 9.89
CA TRP A 141 2.41 -7.08 8.72
C TRP A 141 3.88 -7.31 9.02
N ARG A 142 4.53 -6.41 9.76
CA ARG A 142 5.91 -6.55 10.23
C ARG A 142 6.09 -7.85 11.02
N ASP A 143 5.20 -8.11 11.97
CA ASP A 143 5.32 -9.21 12.92
C ASP A 143 4.63 -10.50 12.44
N SER A 144 4.17 -10.52 11.18
CA SER A 144 3.46 -11.65 10.59
C SER A 144 4.35 -12.87 10.38
N SER A 145 3.82 -14.06 10.70
CA SER A 145 4.45 -15.34 10.35
C SER A 145 4.30 -15.70 8.87
N PHE A 146 3.38 -15.05 8.15
CA PHE A 146 3.25 -15.19 6.71
C PHE A 146 4.26 -14.28 6.01
N GLN A 147 5.26 -14.88 5.40
CA GLN A 147 6.37 -14.16 4.77
C GLN A 147 5.91 -13.11 3.76
N THR A 148 4.80 -13.34 3.05
CA THR A 148 4.22 -12.37 2.10
C THR A 148 3.87 -11.04 2.74
N PHE A 149 3.24 -11.03 3.93
CA PHE A 149 2.89 -9.79 4.62
C PHE A 149 4.12 -9.06 5.15
N ASN A 150 5.07 -9.80 5.71
CA ASN A 150 6.34 -9.23 6.15
C ASN A 150 7.13 -8.60 4.98
N GLN A 151 7.17 -9.27 3.83
CA GLN A 151 7.79 -8.72 2.61
C GLN A 151 7.05 -7.47 2.10
N GLY A 152 5.71 -7.47 2.16
CA GLY A 152 4.89 -6.30 1.85
C GLY A 152 5.23 -5.12 2.76
N PHE A 153 5.34 -5.34 4.07
CA PHE A 153 5.78 -4.32 5.02
C PHE A 153 7.16 -3.76 4.69
N ILE A 154 8.15 -4.64 4.46
CA ILE A 154 9.51 -4.22 4.10
C ILE A 154 9.49 -3.37 2.83
N ALA A 155 8.78 -3.80 1.79
CA ALA A 155 8.69 -3.08 0.52
C ALA A 155 8.05 -1.69 0.70
N LEU A 156 6.94 -1.60 1.43
CA LEU A 156 6.23 -0.35 1.68
C LEU A 156 7.08 0.63 2.49
N VAL A 157 7.67 0.17 3.60
CA VAL A 157 8.50 1.03 4.46
C VAL A 157 9.76 1.46 3.74
N GLN A 158 10.45 0.56 3.05
CA GLN A 158 11.64 0.92 2.28
C GLN A 158 11.31 1.92 1.19
N LEU A 159 10.26 1.69 0.40
CA LEU A 159 9.91 2.59 -0.68
C LEU A 159 9.50 3.97 -0.15
N GLY A 160 8.65 4.05 0.88
CA GLY A 160 8.25 5.32 1.47
C GLY A 160 9.41 6.07 2.14
N ALA A 161 10.27 5.36 2.89
CA ALA A 161 11.42 5.97 3.55
C ALA A 161 12.50 6.41 2.56
N LEU A 162 12.82 5.60 1.54
CA LEU A 162 13.84 5.91 0.54
C LEU A 162 13.44 7.13 -0.30
N THR A 163 12.17 7.26 -0.68
CA THR A 163 11.71 8.39 -1.49
C THR A 163 11.59 9.67 -0.68
N TYR A 164 11.19 9.57 0.59
CA TYR A 164 11.13 10.72 1.48
C TYR A 164 12.53 11.20 1.90
N TYR A 165 13.35 10.32 2.48
CA TYR A 165 14.68 10.69 3.00
C TYR A 165 15.76 10.77 1.92
N GLY A 166 15.52 10.21 0.74
CA GLY A 166 16.40 10.37 -0.42
C GLY A 166 16.36 11.79 -1.00
N ALA A 167 15.29 12.55 -0.76
CA ALA A 167 15.17 13.92 -1.21
C ALA A 167 15.99 14.87 -0.32
N SER A 168 16.88 15.65 -0.95
CA SER A 168 17.78 16.58 -0.25
C SER A 168 17.06 17.64 0.57
N GLU A 169 15.87 18.06 0.12
CA GLU A 169 14.97 18.98 0.82
C GLU A 169 14.52 18.48 2.20
N ASN A 170 14.56 17.16 2.43
CA ASN A 170 14.14 16.53 3.69
C ASN A 170 15.31 16.22 4.63
N TRP A 171 16.56 16.35 4.20
CA TRP A 171 17.74 16.01 5.02
C TRP A 171 17.83 16.82 6.31
N ALA A 172 17.57 18.13 6.25
CA ALA A 172 17.57 18.99 7.44
C ALA A 172 16.50 18.55 8.45
N LYS A 173 15.36 18.04 7.97
CA LYS A 173 14.25 17.55 8.81
C LYS A 173 14.53 16.20 9.45
N SER A 174 15.36 15.37 8.81
CA SER A 174 15.84 14.10 9.38
C SER A 174 17.06 14.26 10.29
N GLY A 175 17.58 15.49 10.47
CA GLY A 175 18.80 15.75 11.23
C GLY A 175 20.08 15.36 10.50
N TYR A 176 20.00 15.02 9.21
CA TYR A 176 21.16 14.74 8.37
C TYR A 176 21.69 16.05 7.74
N PRO A 177 22.96 16.43 7.96
CA PRO A 177 23.52 17.67 7.40
C PRO A 177 23.80 17.59 5.88
N GLY A 178 23.50 16.45 5.24
CA GLY A 178 23.89 16.18 3.87
C GLY A 178 25.29 15.58 3.75
N PRO A 179 25.72 15.22 2.53
CA PRO A 179 27.04 14.67 2.29
C PRO A 179 28.13 15.70 2.61
N PRO A 180 29.28 15.29 3.19
CA PRO A 180 30.38 16.20 3.49
C PRO A 180 30.88 16.95 2.26
N GLN A 181 31.37 18.19 2.44
CA GLN A 181 31.81 19.03 1.32
C GLN A 181 32.90 18.36 0.48
N ALA A 182 33.90 17.74 1.14
CA ALA A 182 34.97 17.01 0.44
C ALA A 182 34.44 15.89 -0.47
N LEU A 183 33.29 15.28 -0.12
CA LEU A 183 32.66 14.26 -0.94
C LEU A 183 31.93 14.87 -2.15
N LYS A 184 31.27 16.01 -1.97
CA LYS A 184 30.63 16.76 -3.06
C LYS A 184 31.65 17.26 -4.10
N ASP A 185 32.83 17.66 -3.62
CA ASP A 185 33.92 18.14 -4.47
C ASP A 185 34.54 16.97 -5.28
N ALA A 186 34.60 15.77 -4.70
CA ALA A 186 35.20 14.59 -5.32
C ALA A 186 34.26 13.84 -6.27
N LEU A 187 32.94 13.90 -6.04
CA LEU A 187 31.95 13.05 -6.70
C LEU A 187 30.83 13.89 -7.33
N PRO A 188 30.83 14.08 -8.67
CA PRO A 188 29.92 15.01 -9.33
C PRO A 188 28.45 14.60 -9.23
N GLN A 189 28.13 13.33 -8.95
CA GLN A 189 26.75 12.88 -8.77
C GLN A 189 26.05 13.51 -7.55
N PHE A 190 26.80 14.04 -6.57
CA PHE A 190 26.21 14.75 -5.43
C PHE A 190 25.91 16.23 -5.72
N ASN A 191 26.38 16.75 -6.86
CA ASN A 191 26.10 18.11 -7.32
C ASN A 191 24.89 18.17 -8.23
N GLN A 192 24.36 17.01 -8.65
CA GLN A 192 23.08 16.95 -9.32
C GLN A 192 22.02 16.85 -8.24
N GLU A 193 21.09 17.81 -8.22
CA GLU A 193 19.76 17.50 -7.69
C GLU A 193 19.30 16.28 -8.49
N VAL A 194 19.25 15.12 -7.83
CA VAL A 194 18.52 13.98 -8.36
C VAL A 194 17.10 14.46 -8.48
N ALA A 195 16.78 15.00 -9.67
CA ALA A 195 15.44 15.31 -10.10
C ALA A 195 14.71 13.97 -10.19
N GLY A 196 14.22 13.54 -9.03
CA GLY A 196 13.22 12.51 -8.85
C GLY A 196 11.93 13.18 -8.42
#